data_AF-A0AAU8TNT2-F1
#
_entry.id   AF-A0AAU8TNT2-F1
#
_cell.length_a   1.000
_cell.length_b   1.000
_cell.length_c   1.000
_cell.angle_alpha   90.00
_cell.angle_beta   90.00
_cell.angle_gamma   90.00
#
_symmetry.space_group_name_H-M   'P 1'
#
loop_
_entity.id
_entity.type
_entity.pdbx_description
1 polymer ?
#
loop_
_entity_poly.entity_id
_entity_poly.type
_entity_poly.pdbx_seq_one_letter_code
_entity_poly.pdbx_strand_id
1 'polypeptide(L)'
;MILAIQPEETVRSFVARTLFIKGKHSSEEVFRKFPKNCALRSDIVLIAEMQGWIGCYGFNKILHKHTNYPLDEVFKNIQDISYSRGEYIGDYYCYGSNRTPAGFCPICVADDIKRLGFSFWRRAHCCELKVCAEHNVELVKRCPYCDKPFCQGGHDLNVMWSACEGQHLKGSSVTLNTDPFELKKAQIFGEILSAPCHLSEEAVLTVLDEKVNQDNNLKLRIWNSRYNQPLGYTIKRRLEIVKEARFKNRLPHGETTDFIIQAILGTYEKFSDFVIDVKAYGDETRPIESLWSTYISGHQESTHFVEENYDQGVGVWCCPFPAKDFLRMWDWRPVYYPCCSFERPKRKGHQPRPERVENAPPGVQRR
;
A
#
# COMPACT_ATOMS: atom_id res chain seq x y z
N MET A 1 -21.58 -8.62 -15.83
CA MET A 1 -20.76 -9.36 -14.87
C MET A 1 -19.42 -8.65 -14.74
N ILE A 2 -19.04 -8.20 -13.55
CA ILE A 2 -17.75 -7.56 -13.29
C ILE A 2 -16.69 -8.67 -13.17
N LEU A 3 -15.52 -8.48 -13.78
CA LEU A 3 -14.45 -9.45 -13.69
C LEU A 3 -13.85 -9.43 -12.29
N ALA A 4 -13.45 -10.59 -11.78
CA ALA A 4 -12.66 -10.66 -10.56
C ALA A 4 -11.23 -10.15 -10.83
N ILE A 5 -10.73 -9.30 -9.94
CA ILE A 5 -9.32 -8.92 -9.91
C ILE A 5 -8.50 -10.09 -9.36
N GLN A 6 -7.39 -10.44 -10.03
CA GLN A 6 -6.55 -11.56 -9.60
C GLN A 6 -5.66 -11.18 -8.42
N PRO A 7 -5.28 -12.14 -7.55
CA PRO A 7 -4.20 -11.92 -6.58
C PRO A 7 -2.94 -11.41 -7.29
N GLU A 8 -2.26 -10.42 -6.73
CA GLU A 8 -1.10 -9.72 -7.32
C GLU A 8 -1.38 -8.86 -8.56
N GLU A 9 -2.58 -8.89 -9.14
CA GLU A 9 -2.91 -8.04 -10.29
C GLU A 9 -2.98 -6.58 -9.88
N THR A 10 -2.29 -5.72 -10.63
CA THR A 10 -2.41 -4.27 -10.43
C THR A 10 -3.80 -3.78 -10.81
N VAL A 11 -4.29 -2.72 -10.14
CA VAL A 11 -5.55 -2.06 -10.52
C VAL A 11 -5.58 -1.69 -12.01
N ARG A 12 -4.44 -1.25 -12.56
CA ARG A 12 -4.34 -0.84 -13.98
C ARG A 12 -4.41 -2.02 -14.93
N SER A 13 -3.78 -3.14 -14.59
CA SER A 13 -3.94 -4.40 -15.33
C SER A 13 -5.40 -4.83 -15.36
N PHE A 14 -6.06 -4.79 -14.20
CA PHE A 14 -7.46 -5.16 -14.07
C PHE A 14 -8.37 -4.30 -14.97
N VAL A 15 -8.16 -2.98 -14.95
CA VAL A 15 -8.87 -2.03 -15.82
C VAL A 15 -8.62 -2.36 -17.30
N ALA A 16 -7.34 -2.51 -17.70
CA ALA A 16 -6.97 -2.80 -19.08
C ALA A 16 -7.55 -4.14 -19.56
N ARG A 17 -7.53 -5.17 -18.72
CA ARG A 17 -8.09 -6.49 -19.00
C ARG A 17 -9.59 -6.44 -19.18
N THR A 18 -10.27 -5.69 -18.31
CA THR A 18 -11.72 -5.49 -18.38
C THR A 18 -12.12 -4.77 -19.67
N LEU A 19 -11.38 -3.73 -20.06
CA LEU A 19 -11.59 -3.04 -21.33
C LEU A 19 -11.32 -3.93 -22.53
N PHE A 20 -10.27 -4.75 -22.48
CA PHE A 20 -9.93 -5.68 -23.56
C PHE A 20 -11.03 -6.71 -23.78
N ILE A 21 -11.54 -7.33 -22.70
CA ILE A 21 -12.56 -8.39 -22.77
C ILE A 21 -13.94 -7.82 -23.13
N LYS A 22 -14.35 -6.71 -22.51
CA LYS A 22 -15.70 -6.15 -22.70
C LYS A 22 -15.81 -5.25 -23.93
N GLY A 23 -14.68 -4.81 -24.50
CA GLY A 23 -14.61 -3.96 -25.68
C GLY A 23 -15.40 -2.64 -25.56
N LYS A 24 -15.78 -2.08 -26.71
CA LYS A 24 -16.58 -0.83 -26.80
C LYS A 24 -18.05 -0.99 -26.37
N HIS A 25 -18.49 -2.19 -26.02
CA HIS A 25 -19.87 -2.49 -25.64
C HIS A 25 -20.08 -2.60 -24.12
N SER A 26 -19.05 -2.34 -23.31
CA SER A 26 -19.20 -2.28 -21.86
C SER A 26 -20.17 -1.15 -21.47
N SER A 27 -21.22 -1.47 -20.71
CA SER A 27 -22.06 -0.50 -20.01
C SER A 27 -21.32 0.26 -18.90
N GLU A 28 -20.07 -0.11 -18.62
CA GLU A 28 -19.27 0.41 -17.51
C GLU A 28 -18.32 1.51 -18.01
N GLU A 29 -18.85 2.74 -18.14
CA GLU A 29 -18.13 3.95 -18.56
C GLU A 29 -16.91 4.26 -17.65
N VAL A 30 -17.00 3.83 -16.40
CA VAL A 30 -15.96 3.91 -15.36
C VAL A 30 -14.59 3.49 -15.87
N PHE A 31 -14.47 2.31 -16.48
CA PHE A 31 -13.17 1.79 -16.93
C PHE A 31 -12.56 2.62 -18.05
N ARG A 32 -13.39 3.29 -18.88
CA ARG A 32 -12.91 4.15 -19.98
C ARG A 32 -12.45 5.51 -19.48
N LYS A 33 -13.06 5.99 -18.40
CA LYS A 33 -12.69 7.25 -17.73
C LYS A 33 -11.50 7.08 -16.77
N PHE A 34 -11.12 5.83 -16.47
CA PHE A 34 -9.99 5.56 -15.59
C PHE A 34 -8.70 6.23 -16.11
N PRO A 35 -7.98 6.99 -15.28
CA PRO A 35 -6.92 7.86 -15.74
C PRO A 35 -5.69 7.09 -16.22
N LYS A 36 -5.22 7.52 -17.40
CA LYS A 36 -4.01 6.97 -18.02
C LYS A 36 -2.70 7.43 -17.39
N ASN A 37 -2.67 8.53 -16.66
CA ASN A 37 -1.42 9.08 -16.14
C ASN A 37 -1.23 8.81 -14.65
N CYS A 38 -2.31 8.94 -13.88
CA CYS A 38 -2.27 8.82 -12.43
C CYS A 38 -3.65 8.43 -11.90
N ALA A 39 -3.75 7.28 -11.22
CA ALA A 39 -4.95 6.87 -10.49
C ALA A 39 -5.03 7.60 -9.15
N LEU A 40 -6.10 8.33 -8.93
CA LEU A 40 -6.37 9.10 -7.71
C LEU A 40 -7.32 8.33 -6.79
N ARG A 41 -7.58 8.90 -5.61
CA ARG A 41 -8.44 8.29 -4.59
C ARG A 41 -9.83 7.95 -5.12
N SER A 42 -10.45 8.86 -5.87
CA SER A 42 -11.78 8.65 -6.46
C SER A 42 -11.82 7.45 -7.41
N ASP A 43 -10.76 7.22 -8.19
CA ASP A 43 -10.66 6.06 -9.07
C ASP A 43 -10.56 4.75 -8.29
N ILE A 44 -9.75 4.73 -7.22
CA ILE A 44 -9.57 3.55 -6.38
C ILE A 44 -10.88 3.19 -5.65
N VAL A 45 -11.58 4.19 -5.09
CA VAL A 45 -12.89 4.00 -4.46
C VAL A 45 -13.88 3.39 -5.47
N LEU A 46 -13.91 3.93 -6.69
CA LEU A 46 -14.80 3.45 -7.74
C LEU A 46 -14.49 2.01 -8.17
N ILE A 47 -13.21 1.62 -8.27
CA ILE A 47 -12.82 0.22 -8.49
C ILE A 47 -13.25 -0.67 -7.32
N ALA A 48 -13.08 -0.22 -6.08
CA ALA A 48 -13.48 -0.96 -4.90
C ALA A 48 -15.00 -1.22 -4.87
N GLU A 49 -15.81 -0.20 -5.11
CA GLU A 49 -17.27 -0.28 -5.14
C GLU A 49 -17.76 -1.26 -6.21
N MET A 50 -17.11 -1.29 -7.37
CA MET A 50 -17.39 -2.28 -8.42
C MET A 50 -17.08 -3.72 -8.00
N GLN A 51 -16.15 -3.92 -7.08
CA GLN A 51 -15.90 -5.23 -6.46
C GLN A 51 -16.85 -5.52 -5.27
N GLY A 52 -17.80 -4.63 -5.01
CA GLY A 52 -18.71 -4.72 -3.86
C GLY A 52 -18.06 -4.34 -2.53
N TRP A 53 -16.91 -3.68 -2.55
CA TRP A 53 -16.23 -3.21 -1.35
C TRP A 53 -16.46 -1.72 -1.17
N ILE A 54 -17.15 -1.36 -0.09
CA ILE A 54 -17.63 0.00 0.15
C ILE A 54 -16.67 0.78 1.05
N GLY A 55 -16.69 2.10 0.88
CA GLY A 55 -16.06 3.06 1.78
C GLY A 55 -14.55 2.91 1.96
N CYS A 56 -14.09 3.29 3.14
CA CYS A 56 -12.68 3.26 3.54
C CYS A 56 -12.10 1.84 3.48
N TYR A 57 -12.89 0.84 3.87
CA TYR A 57 -12.53 -0.56 3.80
C TYR A 57 -12.20 -1.01 2.37
N GLY A 58 -13.09 -0.71 1.42
CA GLY A 58 -12.86 -1.05 0.03
C GLY A 58 -11.64 -0.35 -0.55
N PHE A 59 -11.48 0.94 -0.26
CA PHE A 59 -10.31 1.72 -0.67
C PHE A 59 -9.00 1.11 -0.14
N ASN A 60 -8.89 0.91 1.18
CA ASN A 60 -7.70 0.38 1.84
C ASN A 60 -7.36 -1.04 1.38
N LYS A 61 -8.38 -1.87 1.15
CA LYS A 61 -8.21 -3.21 0.59
C LYS A 61 -7.63 -3.19 -0.81
N ILE A 62 -8.10 -2.31 -1.70
CA ILE A 62 -7.52 -2.15 -3.05
C ILE A 62 -6.08 -1.66 -2.96
N LEU A 63 -5.80 -0.66 -2.12
CA LEU A 63 -4.45 -0.16 -1.92
C LEU A 63 -3.51 -1.29 -1.50
N HIS A 64 -3.89 -2.06 -0.47
CA HIS A 64 -3.06 -3.13 0.03
C HIS A 64 -2.85 -4.26 -0.99
N LYS A 65 -3.92 -4.72 -1.64
CA LYS A 65 -3.87 -5.94 -2.47
C LYS A 65 -3.43 -5.70 -3.93
N HIS A 66 -3.63 -4.48 -4.45
CA HIS A 66 -3.55 -4.24 -5.90
C HIS A 66 -2.72 -3.01 -6.30
N THR A 67 -1.97 -2.44 -5.34
CA THR A 67 -1.00 -1.36 -5.57
C THR A 67 0.32 -1.67 -4.84
N ASN A 68 1.28 -0.76 -4.96
CA ASN A 68 2.57 -0.86 -4.25
C ASN A 68 2.55 -0.17 -2.88
N TYR A 69 1.40 0.35 -2.45
CA TYR A 69 1.20 1.03 -1.17
C TYR A 69 1.69 0.26 0.08
N PRO A 70 1.67 -1.10 0.14
CA PRO A 70 2.25 -1.81 1.28
C PRO A 70 3.74 -1.51 1.52
N LEU A 71 4.50 -1.10 0.50
CA LEU A 71 5.90 -0.71 0.69
C LEU A 71 6.02 0.47 1.67
N ASP A 72 5.05 1.38 1.68
CA ASP A 72 5.02 2.56 2.53
C ASP A 72 4.32 2.32 3.89
N GLU A 73 3.39 1.36 3.98
CA GLU A 73 2.48 1.24 5.14
C GLU A 73 2.63 -0.02 6.00
N VAL A 74 3.48 -0.98 5.61
CA VAL A 74 3.76 -2.16 6.47
C VAL A 74 4.47 -1.75 7.76
N PHE A 75 5.38 -0.77 7.69
CA PHE A 75 6.05 -0.20 8.87
C PHE A 75 5.18 0.93 9.42
N LYS A 76 4.48 0.66 10.53
CA LYS A 76 3.37 1.50 10.96
C LYS A 76 3.59 1.98 12.39
N ASN A 77 3.30 3.25 12.63
CA ASN A 77 3.26 3.77 13.98
C ASN A 77 2.11 3.11 14.75
N ILE A 78 2.36 2.66 15.98
CA ILE A 78 1.37 1.96 16.80
C ILE A 78 0.17 2.85 17.19
N GLN A 79 0.35 4.17 17.21
CA GLN A 79 -0.71 5.14 17.49
C GLN A 79 -1.51 5.51 16.24
N ASP A 80 -1.04 5.13 15.04
CA ASP A 80 -1.78 5.29 13.80
C ASP A 80 -2.71 4.09 13.62
N ILE A 81 -4.00 4.31 13.88
CA ILE A 81 -5.05 3.29 13.74
C ILE A 81 -5.73 3.35 12.37
N SER A 82 -5.18 4.07 11.40
CA SER A 82 -5.67 4.10 10.02
C SER A 82 -4.77 3.28 9.10
N TYR A 83 -5.29 2.66 8.05
CA TYR A 83 -4.41 2.06 7.04
C TYR A 83 -3.79 3.14 6.15
N SER A 84 -4.62 4.02 5.59
CA SER A 84 -4.21 4.99 4.57
C SER A 84 -4.06 6.44 5.07
N ARG A 85 -4.03 6.67 6.38
CA ARG A 85 -3.88 8.03 6.94
C ARG A 85 -4.95 8.97 6.40
N GLY A 86 -4.56 10.16 5.94
CA GLY A 86 -5.45 11.15 5.34
C GLY A 86 -5.78 10.87 3.88
N GLU A 87 -5.22 9.83 3.27
CA GLU A 87 -5.37 9.57 1.84
C GLU A 87 -6.80 9.19 1.43
N TYR A 88 -7.59 8.62 2.33
CA TYR A 88 -8.99 8.31 2.01
C TYR A 88 -9.86 9.57 1.84
N ILE A 89 -9.46 10.70 2.43
CA ILE A 89 -10.19 11.98 2.28
C ILE A 89 -9.45 12.99 1.41
N GLY A 90 -8.15 12.79 1.17
CA GLY A 90 -7.32 13.61 0.30
C GLY A 90 -7.21 13.05 -1.12
N ASP A 91 -6.59 13.86 -2.00
CA ASP A 91 -6.27 13.49 -3.39
C ASP A 91 -4.76 13.69 -3.68
N TYR A 92 -3.92 13.37 -2.70
CA TYR A 92 -2.48 13.72 -2.74
C TYR A 92 -1.62 12.67 -3.45
N TYR A 93 -2.01 11.40 -3.39
CA TYR A 93 -1.17 10.29 -3.86
C TYR A 93 -1.61 9.69 -5.20
N CYS A 94 -0.63 9.17 -5.93
CA CYS A 94 -0.82 8.50 -7.21
C CYS A 94 -0.73 6.97 -7.06
N TYR A 95 -1.85 6.28 -7.01
CA TYR A 95 -1.94 4.82 -6.73
C TYR A 95 -1.62 3.91 -7.92
N GLY A 96 -1.24 4.52 -9.04
CA GLY A 96 -0.86 3.82 -10.24
C GLY A 96 -0.55 4.83 -11.33
N SER A 97 0.66 4.75 -11.89
CA SER A 97 1.09 5.62 -12.98
C SER A 97 1.45 4.80 -14.22
N ASN A 98 1.34 5.43 -15.39
CA ASN A 98 1.91 4.91 -16.63
C ASN A 98 3.26 5.56 -16.95
N ARG A 99 3.87 6.28 -16.00
CA ARG A 99 5.16 6.95 -16.23
C ARG A 99 6.33 6.00 -16.13
N THR A 100 6.24 5.00 -15.26
CA THR A 100 7.25 3.95 -15.10
C THR A 100 6.89 2.75 -15.97
N PRO A 101 7.86 2.16 -16.70
CA PRO A 101 7.65 0.92 -17.44
C PRO A 101 7.18 -0.22 -16.53
N ALA A 102 6.04 -0.81 -16.86
CA ALA A 102 5.63 -2.07 -16.28
C ALA A 102 6.58 -3.19 -16.77
N GLY A 103 6.89 -4.14 -15.89
CA GLY A 103 7.65 -5.34 -16.25
C GLY A 103 6.77 -6.59 -16.25
N PHE A 104 7.18 -7.61 -16.99
CA PHE A 104 6.63 -8.95 -16.85
C PHE A 104 7.72 -10.02 -16.84
N CYS A 105 7.42 -11.15 -16.24
CA CYS A 105 8.22 -12.37 -16.34
C CYS A 105 7.57 -13.29 -17.40
N PRO A 106 8.30 -13.70 -18.45
CA PRO A 106 7.73 -14.60 -19.46
C PRO A 106 7.26 -15.94 -18.87
N ILE A 107 7.92 -16.44 -17.82
CA ILE A 107 7.55 -17.68 -17.14
C ILE A 107 6.26 -17.49 -16.34
N CYS A 108 6.13 -16.43 -15.52
CA CYS A 108 4.85 -16.12 -14.85
C CYS A 108 3.69 -16.01 -15.87
N VAL A 109 3.93 -15.35 -17.02
CA VAL A 109 2.90 -15.23 -18.08
C VAL A 109 2.51 -16.61 -18.61
N ALA A 110 3.47 -17.49 -18.88
CA ALA A 110 3.20 -18.85 -19.34
C ALA A 110 2.44 -19.68 -18.28
N ASP A 111 2.84 -19.58 -17.02
CA ASP A 111 2.23 -20.27 -15.88
C ASP A 111 0.79 -19.79 -15.64
N ASP A 112 0.55 -18.48 -15.67
CA ASP A 112 -0.77 -17.89 -15.50
C ASP A 112 -1.71 -18.29 -16.66
N ILE A 113 -1.23 -18.29 -17.91
CA ILE A 113 -2.02 -18.80 -19.04
C ILE A 113 -2.35 -20.28 -18.88
N LYS A 114 -1.39 -21.09 -18.43
CA LYS A 114 -1.62 -22.53 -18.21
C LYS A 114 -2.64 -22.78 -17.10
N ARG A 115 -2.60 -21.99 -16.03
CA ARG A 115 -3.42 -22.19 -14.82
C ARG A 115 -4.78 -21.51 -14.87
N LEU A 116 -4.84 -20.28 -15.38
CA LEU A 116 -6.01 -19.40 -15.37
C LEU A 116 -6.64 -19.21 -16.76
N GLY A 117 -5.94 -19.59 -17.83
CA GLY A 117 -6.33 -19.31 -19.21
C GLY A 117 -5.95 -17.90 -19.70
N PHE A 118 -5.42 -17.04 -18.82
CA PHE A 118 -4.96 -15.69 -19.16
C PHE A 118 -3.85 -15.24 -18.20
N SER A 119 -3.05 -14.26 -18.63
CA SER A 119 -2.03 -13.59 -17.80
C SER A 119 -2.45 -12.17 -17.42
N PHE A 120 -1.71 -11.55 -16.51
CA PHE A 120 -1.95 -10.18 -16.03
C PHE A 120 -0.64 -9.52 -15.57
N TRP A 121 -0.65 -8.19 -15.37
CA TRP A 121 0.51 -7.47 -14.85
C TRP A 121 0.54 -7.54 -13.33
N ARG A 122 1.60 -8.14 -12.80
CA ARG A 122 1.83 -8.33 -11.36
C ARG A 122 2.38 -7.05 -10.74
N ARG A 123 1.87 -6.67 -9.57
CA ARG A 123 2.27 -5.45 -8.83
C ARG A 123 3.77 -5.40 -8.53
N ALA A 124 4.36 -6.51 -8.08
CA ALA A 124 5.79 -6.57 -7.80
C ALA A 124 6.63 -6.25 -9.05
N HIS A 125 6.23 -6.72 -10.23
CA HIS A 125 6.95 -6.47 -11.48
C HIS A 125 6.82 -5.02 -11.98
N CYS A 126 5.87 -4.25 -11.44
CA CYS A 126 5.71 -2.83 -11.71
C CYS A 126 6.49 -1.93 -10.73
N CYS A 127 7.18 -2.53 -9.74
CA CYS A 127 8.12 -1.82 -8.86
C CYS A 127 9.48 -1.61 -9.56
N GLU A 128 10.42 -0.96 -8.88
CA GLU A 128 11.82 -0.82 -9.31
C GLU A 128 12.64 -2.12 -9.16
N LEU A 129 12.07 -3.23 -9.62
CA LEU A 129 12.72 -4.53 -9.65
C LEU A 129 13.27 -4.82 -11.06
N LYS A 130 14.40 -5.52 -11.13
CA LYS A 130 14.98 -6.00 -12.39
C LYS A 130 14.63 -7.46 -12.68
N VAL A 131 14.28 -8.23 -11.66
CA VAL A 131 14.14 -9.68 -11.76
C VAL A 131 12.86 -10.17 -11.09
N CYS A 132 12.39 -11.34 -11.51
CA CYS A 132 11.27 -12.02 -10.88
C CYS A 132 11.74 -12.77 -9.63
N ALA A 133 11.05 -12.54 -8.51
CA ALA A 133 11.34 -13.22 -7.24
C ALA A 133 11.09 -14.74 -7.29
N GLU A 134 10.09 -15.17 -8.08
CA GLU A 134 9.67 -16.58 -8.18
C GLU A 134 10.60 -17.38 -9.10
N HIS A 135 10.93 -16.84 -10.28
CA HIS A 135 11.65 -17.58 -11.32
C HIS A 135 13.13 -17.20 -11.49
N ASN A 136 13.63 -16.17 -10.80
CA ASN A 136 15.00 -15.65 -10.93
C ASN A 136 15.41 -15.35 -12.39
N VAL A 137 14.52 -14.67 -13.11
CA VAL A 137 14.75 -14.22 -14.50
C VAL A 137 14.57 -12.72 -14.60
N GLU A 138 15.23 -12.10 -15.57
CA GLU A 138 15.08 -10.67 -15.83
C GLU A 138 13.64 -10.33 -16.25
N LEU A 139 13.13 -9.22 -15.71
CA LEU A 139 11.83 -8.69 -16.07
C LEU A 139 11.93 -7.94 -17.39
N VAL A 140 11.07 -8.31 -18.33
CA VAL A 140 10.97 -7.66 -19.64
C VAL A 140 10.15 -6.39 -19.49
N LYS A 141 10.79 -5.22 -19.67
CA LYS A 141 10.17 -3.88 -19.55
C LYS A 141 9.90 -3.18 -20.88
N ARG A 142 10.36 -3.78 -21.98
CA ARG A 142 10.18 -3.30 -23.35
C ARG A 142 9.66 -4.45 -24.20
N CYS A 143 8.82 -4.16 -25.18
CA CYS A 143 8.29 -5.16 -26.08
C CYS A 143 9.42 -5.82 -26.86
N PRO A 144 9.58 -7.16 -26.81
CA PRO A 144 10.67 -7.83 -27.50
C PRO A 144 10.56 -7.79 -29.03
N TYR A 145 9.42 -7.35 -29.56
CA TYR A 145 9.13 -7.32 -31.00
C TYR A 145 9.37 -5.94 -31.63
N CYS A 146 8.93 -4.86 -30.97
CA CYS A 146 9.09 -3.50 -31.50
C CYS A 146 9.83 -2.52 -30.57
N ASP A 147 10.41 -3.03 -29.48
CA ASP A 147 11.22 -2.29 -28.49
C ASP A 147 10.53 -1.10 -27.80
N LYS A 148 9.21 -0.96 -27.95
CA LYS A 148 8.42 0.06 -27.23
C LYS A 148 8.27 -0.31 -25.75
N PRO A 149 8.39 0.64 -24.81
CA PRO A 149 8.21 0.36 -23.39
C PRO A 149 6.74 0.09 -23.04
N PHE A 150 6.48 -0.61 -21.94
CA PHE A 150 5.13 -0.82 -21.41
C PHE A 150 4.71 0.33 -20.50
N CYS A 151 4.66 1.54 -21.07
CA CYS A 151 4.31 2.77 -20.39
C CYS A 151 3.75 3.82 -21.35
N GLN A 152 3.50 5.03 -20.83
CA GLN A 152 3.16 6.19 -21.64
C GLN A 152 4.24 6.42 -22.73
N GLY A 153 3.79 6.62 -23.98
CA GLY A 153 4.68 6.74 -25.14
C GLY A 153 5.04 5.41 -25.81
N GLY A 154 4.63 4.27 -25.25
CA GLY A 154 4.82 2.94 -25.83
C GLY A 154 3.52 2.14 -25.89
N HIS A 155 3.56 0.89 -25.42
CA HIS A 155 2.39 0.03 -25.34
C HIS A 155 1.54 0.32 -24.09
N ASP A 156 0.22 0.28 -24.27
CA ASP A 156 -0.71 0.14 -23.16
C ASP A 156 -0.67 -1.31 -22.63
N LEU A 157 -1.15 -1.53 -21.42
CA LEU A 157 -1.11 -2.82 -20.73
C LEU A 157 -1.93 -3.90 -21.45
N ASN A 158 -2.81 -3.52 -22.37
CA ASN A 158 -3.59 -4.45 -23.19
C ASN A 158 -2.75 -5.31 -24.13
N VAL A 159 -1.50 -4.92 -24.42
CA VAL A 159 -0.54 -5.72 -25.22
C VAL A 159 -0.30 -7.11 -24.64
N MET A 160 -0.53 -7.28 -23.33
CA MET A 160 -0.53 -8.58 -22.65
C MET A 160 -1.45 -9.61 -23.33
N TRP A 161 -2.57 -9.15 -23.91
CA TRP A 161 -3.57 -10.02 -24.52
C TRP A 161 -3.76 -9.76 -26.02
N SER A 162 -3.53 -8.52 -26.48
CA SER A 162 -3.71 -8.16 -27.89
C SER A 162 -2.57 -8.64 -28.81
N ALA A 163 -1.47 -9.14 -28.23
CA ALA A 163 -0.20 -9.37 -28.91
C ALA A 163 0.40 -8.08 -29.52
N CYS A 164 1.63 -8.19 -30.01
CA CYS A 164 2.28 -7.17 -30.84
C CYS A 164 2.84 -7.85 -32.08
N GLU A 165 2.57 -7.31 -33.27
CA GLU A 165 3.03 -7.89 -34.55
C GLU A 165 2.63 -9.37 -34.74
N GLY A 166 1.46 -9.74 -34.22
CA GLY A 166 0.96 -11.12 -34.25
C GLY A 166 1.61 -12.05 -33.22
N GLN A 167 2.56 -11.56 -32.42
CA GLN A 167 3.32 -12.34 -31.44
C GLN A 167 2.88 -12.04 -30.00
N HIS A 168 2.57 -13.09 -29.25
CA HIS A 168 2.15 -13.00 -27.85
C HIS A 168 3.36 -12.91 -26.92
N LEU A 169 3.31 -12.06 -25.89
CA LEU A 169 4.40 -11.88 -24.90
C LEU A 169 4.83 -13.17 -24.18
N LYS A 170 4.03 -14.24 -24.25
CA LYS A 170 4.35 -15.56 -23.70
C LYS A 170 5.57 -16.17 -24.41
N GLY A 171 5.74 -15.89 -25.71
CA GLY A 171 6.84 -16.40 -26.52
C GLY A 171 8.13 -15.62 -26.37
N SER A 172 8.21 -14.69 -25.41
CA SER A 172 9.43 -13.90 -25.18
C SER A 172 10.58 -14.79 -24.70
N SER A 173 11.79 -14.46 -25.12
CA SER A 173 12.99 -15.11 -24.60
C SER A 173 13.14 -14.88 -23.10
N VAL A 174 13.79 -15.83 -22.44
CA VAL A 174 14.06 -15.78 -21.01
C VAL A 174 15.55 -15.56 -20.79
N THR A 175 15.89 -14.53 -20.01
CA THR A 175 17.25 -14.28 -19.54
C THR A 175 17.34 -14.61 -18.07
N LEU A 176 18.23 -15.54 -17.70
CA LEU A 176 18.48 -15.89 -16.31
C LEU A 176 19.23 -14.74 -15.61
N ASN A 177 18.82 -14.42 -14.40
CA ASN A 177 19.55 -13.47 -13.56
C ASN A 177 20.73 -14.16 -12.87
N THR A 178 21.89 -13.50 -12.89
CA THR A 178 23.10 -13.93 -12.19
C THR A 178 23.44 -13.06 -10.98
N ASP A 179 22.70 -11.96 -10.74
CA ASP A 179 22.93 -11.06 -9.62
C ASP A 179 22.11 -11.50 -8.40
N PRO A 180 22.74 -12.11 -7.36
CA PRO A 180 22.03 -12.55 -6.17
C PRO A 180 21.39 -11.39 -5.40
N PHE A 181 21.93 -10.18 -5.49
CA PHE A 181 21.38 -9.01 -4.80
C PHE A 181 20.03 -8.58 -5.39
N GLU A 182 19.90 -8.59 -6.72
CA GLU A 182 18.62 -8.27 -7.38
C GLU A 182 17.53 -9.32 -7.08
N LEU A 183 17.91 -10.61 -6.98
CA LEU A 183 16.99 -11.66 -6.56
C LEU A 183 16.51 -11.44 -5.12
N LYS A 184 17.44 -11.22 -4.19
CA LYS A 184 17.16 -10.90 -2.79
C LYS A 184 16.24 -9.68 -2.67
N LYS A 185 16.50 -8.61 -3.44
CA LYS A 185 15.65 -7.43 -3.51
C LYS A 185 14.23 -7.79 -3.95
N ALA A 186 14.08 -8.56 -5.03
CA ALA A 186 12.77 -8.94 -5.53
C ALA A 186 11.98 -9.79 -4.52
N GLN A 187 12.64 -10.72 -3.82
CA GLN A 187 12.03 -11.56 -2.79
C GLN A 187 11.54 -10.72 -1.60
N ILE A 188 12.38 -9.85 -1.05
CA ILE A 188 12.00 -8.96 0.06
C ILE A 188 10.83 -8.05 -0.32
N PHE A 189 10.83 -7.48 -1.53
CA PHE A 189 9.70 -6.67 -2.01
C PHE A 189 8.41 -7.50 -2.09
N GLY A 190 8.48 -8.73 -2.62
CA GLY A 190 7.33 -9.63 -2.69
C GLY A 190 6.76 -9.99 -1.31
N GLU A 191 7.64 -10.24 -0.34
CA GLU A 191 7.27 -10.52 1.06
C GLU A 191 6.61 -9.30 1.73
N ILE A 192 7.16 -8.08 1.54
CA ILE A 192 6.55 -6.84 2.08
C ILE A 192 5.17 -6.58 1.45
N LEU A 193 5.06 -6.69 0.12
CA LEU A 193 3.79 -6.49 -0.59
C LEU A 193 2.70 -7.47 -0.13
N SER A 194 3.10 -8.64 0.36
CA SER A 194 2.22 -9.72 0.83
C SER A 194 2.12 -9.82 2.34
N ALA A 195 2.68 -8.87 3.09
CA ALA A 195 2.75 -8.93 4.54
C ALA A 195 1.34 -9.00 5.17
N PRO A 196 1.08 -9.96 6.07
CA PRO A 196 -0.24 -10.12 6.70
C PRO A 196 -0.45 -9.17 7.89
N CYS A 197 0.63 -8.60 8.43
CA CYS A 197 0.61 -7.74 9.59
C CYS A 197 1.48 -6.49 9.41
N HIS A 198 1.09 -5.42 10.10
CA HIS A 198 1.95 -4.27 10.35
C HIS A 198 3.06 -4.64 11.34
N LEU A 199 4.21 -3.99 11.17
CA LEU A 199 5.32 -3.99 12.11
C LEU A 199 5.42 -2.61 12.75
N SER A 200 5.62 -2.51 14.07
CA SER A 200 5.84 -1.20 14.71
C SER A 200 7.05 -0.52 14.11
N GLU A 201 6.84 0.68 13.57
CA GLU A 201 7.92 1.52 13.05
C GLU A 201 9.02 1.72 14.11
N GLU A 202 8.67 1.87 15.39
CA GLU A 202 9.64 2.04 16.47
C GLU A 202 10.48 0.77 16.70
N ALA A 203 9.86 -0.41 16.70
CA ALA A 203 10.56 -1.68 16.87
C ALA A 203 11.48 -1.99 15.68
N VAL A 204 10.96 -1.77 14.46
CA VAL A 204 11.71 -1.88 13.20
C VAL A 204 12.95 -1.00 13.22
N LEU A 205 12.80 0.28 13.56
CA LEU A 205 13.91 1.23 13.60
C LEU A 205 14.91 0.89 14.70
N THR A 206 14.46 0.36 15.84
CA THR A 206 15.37 -0.04 16.92
C THR A 206 16.23 -1.23 16.52
N VAL A 207 15.62 -2.29 15.97
CA VAL A 207 16.32 -3.47 15.46
C VAL A 207 17.32 -3.08 14.35
N LEU A 208 16.91 -2.21 13.44
CA LEU A 208 17.79 -1.75 12.37
C LEU A 208 18.92 -0.85 12.88
N ASP A 209 18.68 0.02 13.85
CA ASP A 209 19.74 0.84 14.46
C ASP A 209 20.81 -0.04 15.10
N GLU A 210 20.40 -1.09 15.84
CA GLU A 210 21.33 -2.04 16.45
C GLU A 210 22.18 -2.78 15.40
N LYS A 211 21.55 -3.32 14.35
CA LYS A 211 22.24 -4.10 13.31
C LYS A 211 23.11 -3.24 12.41
N VAL A 212 22.60 -2.08 11.97
CA VAL A 212 23.36 -1.16 11.11
C VAL A 212 24.57 -0.58 11.86
N ASN A 213 24.48 -0.36 13.17
CA ASN A 213 25.63 0.11 13.94
C ASN A 213 26.74 -0.95 14.12
N GLN A 214 26.46 -2.23 13.88
CA GLN A 214 27.47 -3.30 13.90
C GLN A 214 28.29 -3.36 12.60
N ASP A 215 27.79 -2.79 11.49
CA ASP A 215 28.47 -2.76 10.20
C ASP A 215 28.81 -1.32 9.79
N ASN A 216 30.09 -0.95 9.91
CA ASN A 216 30.57 0.40 9.55
C ASN A 216 30.36 0.75 8.07
N ASN A 217 30.43 -0.22 7.15
CA ASN A 217 30.21 0.03 5.74
C ASN A 217 28.74 0.37 5.49
N LEU A 218 27.83 -0.40 6.09
CA LEU A 218 26.40 -0.16 5.96
C LEU A 218 25.99 1.15 6.65
N LYS A 219 26.54 1.42 7.83
CA LYS A 219 26.31 2.65 8.61
C LYS A 219 26.68 3.90 7.82
N LEU A 220 27.83 3.89 7.15
CA LEU A 220 28.36 5.02 6.37
C LEU A 220 27.79 5.09 4.95
N ARG A 221 27.04 4.06 4.50
CA ARG A 221 26.43 4.03 3.18
C ARG A 221 25.50 5.21 2.99
N ILE A 222 25.72 6.00 1.94
CA ILE A 222 24.87 7.14 1.61
C ILE A 222 23.54 6.61 1.07
N TRP A 223 22.46 6.92 1.80
CA TRP A 223 21.11 6.50 1.45
C TRP A 223 20.48 7.41 0.38
N ASN A 224 20.62 8.71 0.56
CA ASN A 224 20.01 9.70 -0.33
C ASN A 224 21.07 10.70 -0.81
N SER A 225 21.39 10.67 -2.11
CA SER A 225 22.36 11.57 -2.73
C SER A 225 21.97 13.04 -2.60
N ARG A 226 20.68 13.35 -2.44
CA ARG A 226 20.18 14.72 -2.28
C ARG A 226 20.50 15.31 -0.91
N TYR A 227 20.55 14.49 0.14
CA TYR A 227 20.81 14.94 1.51
C TYR A 227 22.20 14.56 2.00
N ASN A 228 22.92 13.69 1.27
CA ASN A 228 24.24 13.17 1.62
C ASN A 228 24.32 12.62 3.06
N GLN A 229 23.22 12.03 3.54
CA GLN A 229 23.11 11.50 4.90
C GLN A 229 23.44 10.00 4.91
N PRO A 230 24.30 9.55 5.84
CA PRO A 230 24.56 8.13 6.07
C PRO A 230 23.29 7.41 6.56
N LEU A 231 23.10 6.17 6.11
CA LEU A 231 21.95 5.34 6.46
C LEU A 231 21.76 5.21 7.98
N GLY A 232 22.85 4.98 8.72
CA GLY A 232 22.78 4.86 10.18
C GLY A 232 22.31 6.15 10.86
N TYR A 233 22.69 7.33 10.33
CA TYR A 233 22.20 8.60 10.84
C TYR A 233 20.70 8.78 10.56
N THR A 234 20.25 8.42 9.35
CA THR A 234 18.83 8.50 8.97
C THR A 234 17.95 7.62 9.86
N ILE A 235 18.35 6.37 10.10
CA ILE A 235 17.62 5.44 10.97
C ILE A 235 17.53 6.00 12.40
N LYS A 236 18.67 6.39 12.97
CA LYS A 236 18.72 6.92 14.34
C LYS A 236 17.86 8.18 14.51
N ARG A 237 17.98 9.13 13.58
CA ARG A 237 17.18 10.36 13.59
C ARG A 237 15.68 10.04 13.51
N ARG A 238 15.28 9.12 12.64
CA ARG A 238 13.87 8.72 12.53
C ARG A 238 13.39 8.05 13.81
N LEU A 239 14.19 7.17 14.41
CA LEU A 239 13.87 6.51 15.68
C LEU A 239 13.61 7.53 16.79
N GLU A 240 14.46 8.56 16.90
CA GLU A 240 14.28 9.66 17.85
C GLU A 240 12.96 10.42 17.61
N ILE A 241 12.64 10.75 16.35
CA ILE A 241 11.38 11.39 15.96
C ILE A 241 10.17 10.54 16.35
N VAL A 242 10.20 9.23 16.06
CA VAL A 242 9.09 8.31 16.39
C VAL A 242 8.90 8.20 17.91
N LYS A 243 9.99 8.07 18.67
CA LYS A 243 9.95 8.03 20.14
C LYS A 243 9.40 9.33 20.74
N GLU A 244 9.84 10.48 20.23
CA GLU A 244 9.35 11.78 20.67
C GLU A 244 7.86 11.96 20.35
N ALA A 245 7.44 11.59 19.13
CA ALA A 245 6.05 11.66 18.70
C ALA A 245 5.16 10.77 19.57
N ARG A 246 5.59 9.53 19.84
CA ARG A 246 4.91 8.61 20.77
C ARG A 246 4.80 9.21 22.17
N PHE A 247 5.88 9.79 22.68
CA PHE A 247 5.88 10.43 24.00
C PHE A 247 4.86 11.58 24.08
N LYS A 248 4.74 12.38 23.01
CA LYS A 248 3.81 13.52 22.91
C LYS A 248 2.38 13.14 22.50
N ASN A 249 2.10 11.86 22.22
CA ASN A 249 0.86 11.38 21.61
C ASN A 249 0.54 12.11 20.29
N ARG A 250 1.50 12.13 19.37
CA ARG A 250 1.34 12.67 18.02
C ARG A 250 1.81 11.65 17.01
N LEU A 251 1.25 11.71 15.81
CA LEU A 251 1.82 10.96 14.70
C LEU A 251 3.08 11.70 14.20
N PRO A 252 4.19 10.98 13.96
CA PRO A 252 5.34 11.57 13.28
C PRO A 252 4.93 11.95 11.85
N HIS A 253 5.63 12.92 11.27
CA HIS A 253 5.44 13.26 9.86
C HIS A 253 5.71 12.02 9.00
N GLY A 254 4.96 11.86 7.91
CA GLY A 254 5.21 10.80 6.95
C GLY A 254 6.60 10.95 6.33
N GLU A 255 7.37 9.87 6.28
CA GLU A 255 8.63 9.75 5.55
C GLU A 255 8.57 8.50 4.68
N THR A 256 9.35 8.49 3.59
CA THR A 256 9.42 7.30 2.72
C THR A 256 10.11 6.17 3.47
N THR A 257 9.63 4.94 3.29
CA THR A 257 10.17 3.75 3.96
C THR A 257 11.34 3.13 3.21
N ASP A 258 11.73 3.70 2.07
CA ASP A 258 12.80 3.19 1.23
C ASP A 258 14.12 2.95 1.99
N PHE A 259 14.47 3.83 2.95
CA PHE A 259 15.67 3.65 3.78
C PHE A 259 15.57 2.44 4.71
N ILE A 260 14.36 2.13 5.21
CA ILE A 260 14.09 0.94 6.03
C ILE A 260 14.31 -0.29 5.16
N ILE A 261 13.72 -0.32 3.96
CA ILE A 261 13.87 -1.44 3.02
C ILE A 261 15.34 -1.67 2.69
N GLN A 262 16.13 -0.61 2.55
CA GLN A 262 17.53 -0.70 2.17
C GLN A 262 18.44 -1.09 3.32
N ALA A 263 18.10 -0.69 4.55
CA ALA A 263 18.70 -1.24 5.74
C ALA A 263 18.42 -2.75 5.86
N ILE A 264 17.18 -3.19 5.61
CA ILE A 264 16.82 -4.62 5.60
C ILE A 264 17.64 -5.38 4.57
N LEU A 265 17.72 -4.88 3.33
CA LEU A 265 18.52 -5.48 2.25
C LEU A 265 20.00 -5.62 2.60
N GLY A 266 20.54 -4.66 3.37
CA GLY A 266 21.93 -4.67 3.82
C GLY A 266 22.19 -5.56 5.04
N THR A 267 21.18 -5.86 5.86
CA THR A 267 21.35 -6.55 7.15
C THR A 267 20.82 -7.98 7.19
N TYR A 268 19.80 -8.31 6.39
CA TYR A 268 19.12 -9.61 6.44
C TYR A 268 19.11 -10.29 5.09
N GLU A 269 19.27 -11.60 5.06
CA GLU A 269 19.12 -12.41 3.84
C GLU A 269 17.66 -12.64 3.45
N LYS A 270 16.78 -12.82 4.44
CA LYS A 270 15.34 -13.02 4.25
C LYS A 270 14.54 -12.02 5.07
N PHE A 271 13.38 -11.59 4.54
CA PHE A 271 12.50 -10.68 5.28
C PHE A 271 11.87 -11.37 6.50
N SER A 272 11.58 -12.67 6.41
CA SER A 272 11.14 -13.47 7.57
C SER A 272 12.10 -13.43 8.77
N ASP A 273 13.41 -13.47 8.57
CA ASP A 273 14.40 -13.37 9.65
C ASP A 273 14.33 -12.00 10.34
N PHE A 274 14.20 -10.93 9.54
CA PHE A 274 13.97 -9.58 10.05
C PHE A 274 12.68 -9.48 10.87
N VAL A 275 11.58 -10.08 10.40
CA VAL A 275 10.30 -10.08 11.13
C VAL A 275 10.43 -10.80 12.48
N ILE A 276 11.23 -11.87 12.57
CA ILE A 276 11.51 -12.57 13.83
C ILE A 276 12.22 -11.64 14.81
N ASP A 277 13.27 -10.94 14.37
CA ASP A 277 14.02 -10.01 15.23
C ASP A 277 13.14 -8.85 15.72
N VAL A 278 12.26 -8.31 14.86
CA VAL A 278 11.30 -7.26 15.26
C VAL A 278 10.30 -7.78 16.31
N LYS A 279 9.76 -8.99 16.13
CA LYS A 279 8.84 -9.61 17.10
C LYS A 279 9.51 -9.91 18.44
N ALA A 280 10.78 -10.29 18.43
CA ALA A 280 11.55 -10.55 19.64
C ALA A 280 11.72 -9.30 20.51
N TYR A 281 11.58 -8.10 19.92
CA TYR A 281 11.58 -6.83 20.65
C TYR A 281 10.30 -6.58 21.48
N GLY A 282 9.38 -7.54 21.53
CA GLY A 282 8.16 -7.48 22.36
C GLY A 282 7.01 -6.71 21.72
N ASP A 283 7.03 -6.55 20.40
CA ASP A 283 6.01 -5.84 19.65
C ASP A 283 4.87 -6.78 19.22
N GLU A 284 3.64 -6.45 19.62
CA GLU A 284 2.44 -7.16 19.15
C GLU A 284 2.20 -6.80 17.68
N THR A 285 2.34 -7.77 16.78
CA THR A 285 2.01 -7.55 15.37
C THR A 285 0.53 -7.33 15.20
N ARG A 286 0.17 -6.25 14.50
CA ARG A 286 -1.23 -5.89 14.20
C ARG A 286 -1.62 -6.39 12.81
N PRO A 287 -2.69 -7.18 12.64
CA PRO A 287 -3.17 -7.58 11.30
C PRO A 287 -3.40 -6.37 10.40
N ILE A 288 -3.01 -6.44 9.12
CA ILE A 288 -3.19 -5.33 8.18
C ILE A 288 -4.68 -4.92 8.06
N GLU A 289 -5.54 -5.93 7.97
CA GLU A 289 -6.98 -5.76 7.75
C GLU A 289 -7.70 -5.09 8.92
N SER A 290 -7.13 -5.09 10.12
CA SER A 290 -7.74 -4.45 11.29
C SER A 290 -7.82 -2.93 11.15
N LEU A 291 -7.11 -2.33 10.19
CA LEU A 291 -7.10 -0.89 9.95
C LEU A 291 -7.86 -0.47 8.69
N TRP A 292 -8.44 -1.42 7.95
CA TRP A 292 -9.08 -1.11 6.67
C TRP A 292 -10.30 -0.23 6.82
N SER A 293 -11.02 -0.31 7.94
CA SER A 293 -12.20 0.52 8.17
C SER A 293 -11.90 1.92 8.70
N THR A 294 -10.63 2.29 8.89
CA THR A 294 -10.26 3.52 9.61
C THR A 294 -9.40 4.46 8.76
N TYR A 295 -9.71 5.76 8.81
CA TYR A 295 -8.95 6.84 8.18
C TYR A 295 -8.73 8.03 9.11
N ILE A 296 -7.77 8.89 8.79
CA ILE A 296 -7.53 10.14 9.50
C ILE A 296 -8.46 11.22 8.95
N SER A 297 -9.27 11.81 9.82
CA SER A 297 -10.19 12.89 9.45
C SER A 297 -9.58 14.29 9.63
N GLY A 298 -8.46 14.42 10.35
CA GLY A 298 -7.80 15.70 10.55
C GLY A 298 -6.64 15.67 11.54
N HIS A 299 -5.80 16.70 11.46
CA HIS A 299 -4.60 16.90 12.27
C HIS A 299 -4.59 18.33 12.86
N GLN A 300 -5.52 18.62 13.78
CA GLN A 300 -5.47 19.90 14.50
C GLN A 300 -4.35 19.84 15.54
N GLU A 301 -4.71 19.64 16.81
CA GLU A 301 -3.75 19.50 17.92
C GLU A 301 -3.37 18.03 18.17
N SER A 302 -4.34 17.15 17.90
CA SER A 302 -4.22 15.69 17.97
C SER A 302 -4.62 15.09 16.62
N THR A 303 -4.27 13.82 16.42
CA THR A 303 -4.76 13.11 15.23
C THR A 303 -6.16 12.55 15.50
N HIS A 304 -7.07 12.84 14.58
CA HIS A 304 -8.45 12.40 14.65
C HIS A 304 -8.72 11.32 13.63
N PHE A 305 -9.45 10.30 14.05
CA PHE A 305 -9.75 9.15 13.22
C PHE A 305 -11.26 9.00 13.07
N VAL A 306 -11.61 8.33 11.99
CA VAL A 306 -12.94 7.79 11.78
C VAL A 306 -12.77 6.30 11.54
N GLU A 307 -13.54 5.49 12.26
CA GLU A 307 -13.77 4.09 11.95
C GLU A 307 -15.18 3.90 11.35
N GLU A 308 -15.29 3.34 10.15
CA GLU A 308 -16.56 3.03 9.49
C GLU A 308 -17.07 1.65 9.92
N ASN A 309 -18.25 1.60 10.54
CA ASN A 309 -18.98 0.37 10.84
C ASN A 309 -20.12 0.18 9.82
N TYR A 310 -19.90 -0.71 8.85
CA TYR A 310 -20.83 -0.95 7.76
C TYR A 310 -22.08 -1.75 8.18
N ASP A 311 -21.99 -2.58 9.22
CA ASP A 311 -23.14 -3.36 9.72
C ASP A 311 -24.19 -2.43 10.33
N GLN A 312 -23.73 -1.39 11.02
CA GLN A 312 -24.57 -0.38 11.67
C GLN A 312 -24.84 0.84 10.79
N GLY A 313 -24.09 1.01 9.70
CA GLY A 313 -24.17 2.17 8.82
C GLY A 313 -23.69 3.48 9.46
N VAL A 314 -22.78 3.38 10.43
CA VAL A 314 -22.26 4.53 11.20
C VAL A 314 -20.75 4.67 11.03
N GLY A 315 -20.26 5.90 11.05
CA GLY A 315 -18.86 6.21 11.32
C GLY A 315 -18.70 6.61 12.79
N VAL A 316 -17.60 6.21 13.39
CA VAL A 316 -17.21 6.56 14.76
C VAL A 316 -16.01 7.47 14.68
N TRP A 317 -16.22 8.75 14.96
CA TRP A 317 -15.10 9.67 15.12
C TRP A 317 -14.45 9.47 16.48
N CYS A 318 -13.13 9.43 16.55
CA CYS A 318 -12.39 9.29 17.81
C CYS A 318 -11.01 9.97 17.78
N CYS A 319 -10.46 10.20 18.96
CA CYS A 319 -9.09 10.66 19.18
C CYS A 319 -8.47 9.83 20.33
N PRO A 320 -7.97 8.62 20.04
CA PRO A 320 -7.52 7.69 21.09
C PRO A 320 -6.20 8.14 21.75
N PHE A 321 -5.40 8.94 21.06
CA PHE A 321 -4.11 9.45 21.53
C PHE A 321 -4.11 10.98 21.50
N PRO A 322 -4.79 11.65 22.45
CA PRO A 322 -4.77 13.12 22.52
C PRO A 322 -3.37 13.61 22.90
N ALA A 323 -2.92 14.66 22.21
CA ALA A 323 -1.59 15.25 22.38
C ALA A 323 -1.40 15.81 23.79
N LYS A 324 -0.28 15.49 24.43
CA LYS A 324 -0.05 15.81 25.85
C LYS A 324 0.17 17.31 26.13
N ASP A 325 0.63 18.05 25.13
CA ASP A 325 0.99 19.47 25.30
C ASP A 325 -0.22 20.41 25.27
N PHE A 326 -1.43 19.91 24.96
CA PHE A 326 -2.64 20.71 24.81
C PHE A 326 -3.72 20.28 25.81
N LEU A 327 -3.88 21.07 26.88
CA LEU A 327 -4.80 20.83 28.01
C LEU A 327 -6.16 21.54 27.88
N ARG A 328 -6.49 22.15 26.73
CA ARG A 328 -7.70 22.98 26.61
C ARG A 328 -8.63 22.56 25.47
N MET A 329 -9.88 22.32 25.88
CA MET A 329 -11.12 22.75 25.21
C MET A 329 -11.85 21.86 24.18
N TRP A 330 -11.60 20.56 24.10
CA TRP A 330 -12.50 19.66 23.37
C TRP A 330 -12.93 18.46 24.22
N ASP A 331 -14.21 18.08 24.14
CA ASP A 331 -14.70 16.83 24.72
C ASP A 331 -14.31 15.70 23.77
N TRP A 332 -13.24 14.98 24.12
CA TRP A 332 -12.62 13.94 23.29
C TRP A 332 -13.43 12.62 23.24
N ARG A 333 -14.71 12.67 23.62
CA ARG A 333 -15.61 11.52 23.51
C ARG A 333 -15.82 11.20 22.03
N PRO A 334 -15.96 9.91 21.70
CA PRO A 334 -16.36 9.54 20.36
C PRO A 334 -17.67 10.22 19.96
N VAL A 335 -17.81 10.43 18.66
CA VAL A 335 -19.04 10.96 18.08
C VAL A 335 -19.48 9.99 16.99
N TYR A 336 -20.70 9.49 17.11
CA TYR A 336 -21.29 8.65 16.07
C TYR A 336 -21.89 9.56 15.00
N TYR A 337 -21.74 9.18 13.74
CA TYR A 337 -22.38 9.86 12.62
C TYR A 337 -22.79 8.82 11.56
N PRO A 338 -23.77 9.12 10.69
CA PRO A 338 -24.10 8.21 9.59
C PRO A 338 -22.95 8.12 8.60
N CYS A 339 -22.50 6.91 8.26
CA CYS A 339 -21.34 6.72 7.40
C CYS A 339 -21.55 7.37 6.01
N CYS A 340 -20.52 8.09 5.53
CA CYS A 340 -20.55 8.89 4.31
C CYS A 340 -20.74 8.04 3.03
N SER A 341 -20.44 6.74 3.10
CA SER A 341 -20.60 5.79 1.99
C SER A 341 -22.04 5.30 1.80
N PHE A 342 -22.96 5.68 2.68
CA PHE A 342 -24.37 5.39 2.51
C PHE A 342 -25.04 6.57 1.81
N GLU A 343 -25.41 6.39 0.54
CA GLU A 343 -26.37 7.27 -0.13
C GLU A 343 -27.64 7.35 0.74
N ARG A 344 -27.93 8.53 1.29
CA ARG A 344 -29.23 8.78 1.92
C ARG A 344 -30.30 8.94 0.81
N PRO A 345 -31.37 8.11 0.74
CA PRO A 345 -31.56 6.75 1.28
C PRO A 345 -32.03 5.71 0.24
N LYS A 346 -31.74 4.40 0.44
CA LYS A 346 -32.57 3.27 -0.05
C LYS A 346 -32.76 2.09 0.94
N ARG A 347 -32.66 2.31 2.26
CA ARG A 347 -33.33 1.43 3.24
C ARG A 347 -34.47 2.20 3.89
N LYS A 348 -35.69 1.68 3.80
CA LYS A 348 -36.82 2.13 4.66
C LYS A 348 -36.44 1.78 6.11
N GLY A 349 -36.13 2.77 6.93
CA GLY A 349 -35.73 2.57 8.32
C GLY A 349 -35.22 3.84 8.99
N HIS A 350 -35.06 3.78 10.32
CA HIS A 350 -34.57 4.89 11.14
C HIS A 350 -33.12 5.21 10.78
N GLN A 351 -32.83 6.48 10.44
CA GLN A 351 -31.46 6.93 10.21
C GLN A 351 -30.84 7.37 11.55
N PRO A 352 -29.61 6.93 11.88
CA PRO A 352 -28.92 7.39 13.07
C PRO A 352 -28.77 8.92 13.02
N ARG A 353 -29.08 9.61 14.11
CA ARG A 353 -28.70 11.02 14.27
C ARG A 353 -27.28 11.09 14.82
N PRO A 354 -26.47 12.09 14.43
CA PRO A 354 -25.19 12.29 15.09
C PRO A 354 -25.41 12.50 16.58
N GLU A 355 -24.92 11.58 17.40
CA GLU A 355 -25.09 11.60 18.84
C GLU A 355 -23.73 11.46 19.50
N ARG A 356 -23.49 12.34 20.48
CA ARG A 356 -22.29 12.29 21.31
C ARG A 356 -22.47 11.19 22.33
N VAL A 357 -21.48 10.34 22.52
CA VAL A 357 -21.59 9.27 23.53
C VAL A 357 -21.58 9.89 24.92
N GLU A 358 -22.60 9.58 25.74
CA GLU A 358 -22.72 10.10 27.10
C GLU A 358 -21.61 9.58 28.03
N ASN A 359 -21.10 8.38 27.76
CA ASN A 359 -20.00 7.76 28.48
C ASN A 359 -18.81 7.52 27.55
N ALA A 360 -17.60 7.83 28.01
CA ALA A 360 -16.40 7.50 27.25
C ALA A 360 -16.27 5.97 27.14
N PRO A 361 -15.87 5.41 25.98
CA PRO A 361 -15.55 4.00 25.90
C PRO A 361 -14.47 3.66 26.94
N PRO A 362 -14.45 2.42 27.47
CA PRO A 362 -13.41 1.97 28.36
C PRO A 362 -12.06 2.06 27.63
N GLY A 363 -11.26 3.07 27.98
CA GLY A 363 -9.97 3.35 27.33
C GLY A 363 -9.58 4.83 27.35
N VAL A 364 -10.55 5.76 27.36
CA VAL A 364 -10.26 7.18 27.57
C VAL A 364 -10.24 7.44 29.08
N GLN A 365 -9.04 7.43 29.69
CA GLN A 365 -8.90 7.81 31.09
C GLN A 365 -9.46 9.21 31.31
N ARG A 366 -10.54 9.29 32.09
CA ARG A 366 -11.00 10.54 32.70
C ARG A 366 -9.92 10.97 33.70
N ARG A 367 -9.28 12.10 33.47
CA ARG A 367 -8.65 12.86 34.57
C ARG A 367 -9.69 13.73 35.23
#